data_AF-A3XDF1-F1
#
_entry.id   AF-A3XDF1-F1
#
_cell.length_a   1.000
_cell.length_b   1.000
_cell.length_c   1.000
_cell.angle_alpha   90.00
_cell.angle_beta   90.00
_cell.angle_gamma   90.00
#
_symmetry.space_group_name_H-M   'P 1'
#
loop_
_entity.id
_entity.type
_entity.pdbx_description
1 polymer ?
#
loop_
_entity_poly.entity_id
_entity_poly.type
_entity_poly.pdbx_seq_one_letter_code
_entity_poly.pdbx_strand_id
1 'polypeptide(L)' 'MKLETHTPQPANSNLEPYVLDLIREEREKALSPREWQFRLRGYGYAIKNVDGAQIVTSLPKGTEIGVLPAEFA' A
#
# COMPACT_ATOMS: atom_id res chain seq x y z
N MET A 1 19.00 -22.98 -21.22
CA MET A 1 18.67 -21.54 -21.14
C MET A 1 17.21 -21.37 -21.49
N LYS A 2 16.37 -20.99 -20.52
CA LYS A 2 15.01 -20.50 -20.77
C LYS A 2 14.94 -19.11 -20.14
N LEU A 3 14.72 -18.12 -21.00
CA LEU A 3 14.47 -16.75 -20.59
C LEU A 3 12.98 -16.68 -20.30
N GLU A 4 12.63 -16.74 -19.01
CA GLU A 4 11.28 -16.36 -18.60
C GLU A 4 11.25 -14.83 -18.52
N THR A 5 10.78 -14.23 -19.60
CA THR A 5 10.30 -12.85 -19.61
C THR A 5 9.10 -12.76 -18.65
N HIS A 6 9.34 -12.36 -17.42
CA HIS A 6 8.29 -11.98 -16.48
C HIS A 6 7.75 -10.60 -16.88
N THR A 7 6.70 -10.60 -17.69
CA THR A 7 5.79 -9.46 -17.84
C THR A 7 5.25 -9.08 -16.45
N PRO A 8 5.15 -7.79 -16.09
CA PRO A 8 4.84 -7.39 -14.73
C PRO A 8 3.40 -7.77 -14.36
N GLN A 9 3.23 -8.51 -13.26
CA GLN A 9 1.91 -8.82 -12.69
C GLN A 9 1.36 -7.58 -11.93
N PRO A 10 0.20 -7.01 -12.31
CA PRO A 10 -0.52 -6.03 -11.48
C PRO A 10 -1.66 -6.77 -10.76
N ALA A 11 -1.34 -7.54 -9.71
CA ALA A 11 -2.36 -8.22 -8.90
C ALA A 11 -1.89 -8.68 -7.51
N ASN A 12 -0.58 -8.72 -7.26
CA ASN A 12 -0.04 -9.11 -5.95
C ASN A 12 0.64 -7.87 -5.36
N SER A 13 -0.06 -7.15 -4.48
CA SER A 13 0.64 -6.26 -3.56
C SER A 13 1.62 -7.11 -2.76
N ASN A 14 2.92 -6.76 -2.75
CA ASN A 14 3.93 -7.38 -1.88
C ASN A 14 3.71 -7.01 -0.39
N LEU A 15 2.47 -6.71 0.00
CA LEU A 15 2.09 -6.31 1.34
C LEU A 15 1.70 -7.56 2.12
N GLU A 16 2.21 -7.66 3.34
CA GLU A 16 1.79 -8.69 4.28
C GLU A 16 0.27 -8.63 4.51
N PRO A 17 -0.44 -9.76 4.63
CA PRO A 17 -1.90 -9.79 4.76
C PRO A 17 -2.44 -8.90 5.89
N TYR A 18 -1.77 -8.90 7.05
CA TYR A 18 -2.17 -8.07 8.19
C TYR A 18 -2.10 -6.57 7.90
N VAL A 19 -1.19 -6.13 7.00
CA VAL A 19 -1.09 -4.72 6.58
C VAL A 19 -2.27 -4.37 5.68
N LEU A 20 -2.65 -5.29 4.78
CA LEU A 20 -3.81 -5.10 3.91
C LEU A 20 -5.11 -5.03 4.71
N ASP A 21 -5.29 -5.90 5.70
CA ASP A 21 -6.48 -5.87 6.57
C ASP A 21 -6.57 -4.55 7.35
N LEU A 22 -5.46 -4.10 7.95
CA LEU A 22 -5.40 -2.79 8.61
C LEU A 22 -5.74 -1.64 7.65
N ILE A 23 -5.18 -1.64 6.45
CA ILE A 23 -5.43 -0.63 5.42
C ILE A 23 -6.92 -0.58 5.07
N ARG A 24 -7.55 -1.75 4.91
CA ARG A 24 -8.99 -1.88 4.63
C ARG A 24 -9.84 -1.39 5.78
N GLU A 25 -9.60 -1.86 7.00
CA GLU A 25 -10.36 -1.46 8.19
C GLU A 25 -10.32 0.06 8.41
N GLU A 26 -9.14 0.68 8.28
CA GLU A 26 -9.03 2.13 8.44
C GLU A 26 -9.64 2.90 7.26
N ARG A 27 -9.70 2.29 6.07
CA ARG A 27 -10.36 2.90 4.90
C ARG A 27 -11.87 2.99 5.12
N GLU A 28 -12.47 1.94 5.67
CA GLU A 28 -13.91 1.86 5.97
C GLU A 28 -14.34 2.84 7.06
N LYS A 29 -13.46 3.15 8.02
CA LYS A 29 -13.73 4.10 9.12
C LYS A 29 -13.54 5.56 8.73
N ALA A 30 -12.81 5.84 7.65
CA ALA A 30 -12.40 7.19 7.30
C ALA A 30 -13.40 7.90 6.39
N LEU A 31 -13.70 9.16 6.69
CA LEU A 31 -14.62 9.98 5.89
C LEU A 31 -13.96 10.59 4.64
N SER A 32 -12.63 10.53 4.55
CA SER A 32 -11.87 11.05 3.42
C SER A 32 -10.53 10.34 3.26
N PRO A 33 -9.92 10.36 2.06
CA PRO A 33 -8.56 9.84 1.86
C PRO A 33 -7.52 10.51 2.77
N ARG A 34 -7.70 11.80 3.08
CA ARG A 34 -6.81 12.55 3.97
C ARG A 34 -6.91 12.05 5.41
N GLU A 35 -8.13 11.82 5.90
CA GLU A 35 -8.34 11.25 7.23
C GLU A 35 -7.80 9.82 7.31
N TRP A 36 -8.03 9.01 6.29
CA TRP A 36 -7.49 7.66 6.20
C TRP A 36 -5.97 7.63 6.28
N GLN A 37 -5.28 8.44 5.46
CA GLN A 37 -3.82 8.55 5.54
C GLN A 37 -3.34 9.07 6.91
N PHE A 38 -4.11 9.95 7.56
CA PHE A 38 -3.80 10.40 8.91
C PHE A 38 -3.91 9.25 9.94
N ARG A 39 -4.97 8.43 9.85
CA ARG A 39 -5.14 7.23 10.69
C ARG A 39 -3.97 6.25 10.51
N LEU A 40 -3.59 5.93 9.26
CA LEU A 40 -2.48 5.02 8.96
C LEU A 40 -1.14 5.46 9.56
N ARG A 41 -0.89 6.77 9.66
CA ARG A 41 0.32 7.29 10.33
C ARG A 41 0.39 6.90 11.80
N GLY A 42 -0.74 6.79 12.48
CA GLY A 42 -0.83 6.30 13.86
C GLY A 42 -0.36 4.85 14.03
N TYR A 43 -0.41 4.07 12.95
CA TYR A 43 0.09 2.68 12.89
C TYR A 43 1.49 2.57 12.27
N GLY A 44 2.13 3.70 11.95
CA GLY A 44 3.47 3.71 11.36
C GLY A 44 3.48 3.45 9.85
N TYR A 45 2.38 3.68 9.14
CA TYR A 45 2.34 3.55 7.67
C TYR A 45 2.00 4.89 7.00
N ALA A 46 2.47 5.05 5.75
CA ALA A 46 2.07 6.14 4.88
C ALA A 46 1.80 5.62 3.46
N ILE A 47 0.90 6.27 2.73
CA ILE A 47 0.67 6.04 1.31
C ILE A 47 1.26 7.23 0.56
N LYS A 48 2.12 6.98 -0.43
CA LYS A 48 2.75 7.99 -1.27
C LYS A 48 2.43 7.73 -2.73
N ASN A 49 2.22 8.78 -3.51
CA ASN A 49 2.17 8.64 -4.97
C ASN A 49 3.60 8.68 -5.52
N VAL A 50 4.00 7.64 -6.24
CA VAL A 50 5.30 7.51 -6.92
C VAL A 50 5.01 7.08 -8.35
N ASP A 51 5.35 7.92 -9.33
CA ASP A 51 5.13 7.66 -10.77
C ASP A 51 3.71 7.17 -11.14
N GLY A 52 2.70 7.70 -10.43
CA GLY A 52 1.29 7.34 -10.64
C GLY A 52 0.81 6.09 -9.89
N ALA A 53 1.69 5.38 -9.19
CA ALA A 53 1.33 4.29 -8.29
C ALA A 53 1.26 4.77 -6.83
N GLN A 54 0.36 4.19 -6.05
CA GLN A 54 0.30 4.41 -4.61
C GLN A 54 1.16 3.37 -3.89
N ILE A 55 2.19 3.82 -3.18
CA ILE A 55 3.17 2.99 -2.47
C ILE A 55 2.96 3.12 -0.96
N VAL A 56 2.80 1.99 -0.29
CA VAL A 56 2.76 1.90 1.16
C VAL A 56 4.19 1.90 1.69
N THR A 57 4.48 2.80 2.61
CA THR A 57 5.78 2.97 3.26
C THR A 57 5.65 2.69 4.75
N SER A 58 6.57 1.91 5.31
CA SER A 58 6.78 1.81 6.76
C SER A 58 7.54 3.05 7.25
N LEU A 59 6.90 3.86 8.09
CA LEU A 59 7.47 5.08 8.65
C LEU A 59 8.65 4.81 9.62
N PRO A 60 8.58 3.83 10.55
CA PRO A 60 9.70 3.57 11.45
C PRO A 60 11.00 3.20 10.73
N LYS A 61 10.90 2.50 9.59
CA LYS A 61 12.06 2.07 8.79
C LYS A 61 12.34 2.98 7.59
N GLY A 62 11.42 3.88 7.26
CA GLY A 62 11.47 4.71 6.04
C GLY A 62 11.44 3.89 4.74
N THR A 63 10.99 2.64 4.77
CA THR A 63 11.10 1.69 3.65
C THR A 63 9.76 1.50 2.95
N GLU A 64 9.79 1.45 1.62
CA GLU A 64 8.65 1.06 0.80
C GLU A 64 8.40 -0.44 0.96
N ILE A 65 7.18 -0.81 1.36
CA ILE A 65 6.83 -2.20 1.68
C ILE A 65 5.90 -2.83 0.64
N GLY A 66 5.30 -2.04 -0.25
CA GLY A 66 4.53 -2.57 -1.36
C GLY A 66 3.63 -1.54 -2.03
N VAL A 67 3.09 -1.92 -3.18
CA VAL A 67 2.10 -1.13 -3.92
C VAL A 67 0.73 -1.34 -3.28
N LEU A 68 -0.01 -0.26 -3.08
CA LEU A 68 -1.39 -0.31 -2.64
C LEU A 68 -2.28 -0.85 -3.77
N PRO A 69 -3.10 -1.88 -3.52
CA PRO A 69 -4.04 -2.39 -4.52
C PRO A 69 -5.02 -1.31 -5.01
N ALA A 70 -5.41 -1.42 -6.29
CA ALA A 70 -6.31 -0.46 -6.93
C ALA A 70 -7.71 -0.40 -6.29
N GLU A 71 -8.12 -1.43 -5.54
CA GLU A 71 -9.39 -1.44 -4.79
C GLU A 71 -9.46 -0.35 -3.70
N PHE A 72 -8.32 0.22 -3.30
CA PHE A 72 -8.24 1.26 -2.29
C PHE A 72 -7.99 2.68 -2.85
N ALA A 73 -7.82 2.81 -4.17
CA ALA A 73 -7.55 4.08 -4.85
C ALA A 73 -8.75 5.03 -4.85
#